data_AF-A0A654FPB2-F1
#
_entry.id   AF-A0A654FPB2-F1
#
_cell.length_a   1.000
_cell.length_b   1.000
_cell.length_c   1.000
_cell.angle_alpha   90.00
_cell.angle_beta   90.00
_cell.angle_gamma   90.00
#
_symmetry.space_group_name_H-M   'P 1'
#
loop_
_entity.id
_entity.type
_entity.pdbx_description
1 polymer ?
#
loop_
_entity_poly.entity_id
_entity_poly.type
_entity_poly.pdbx_seq_one_letter_code
_entity_poly.pdbx_strand_id
1 'polypeptide(L)'
;MTSNLGADHLVSGLTGEMTMQVARDNAMKDAKKHFRPELLNRLDEIVMFHPLSHEHLAKIVQLQVYGARPIRRWLERKVVTDISMMIVREEIGDDSIVCIDVNEAKTDLVYRIDKMLL
;
A
#
# COMPACT_ATOMS: atom_id res chain seq x y z
N MET A 1 20.35 -13.59 -3.79
CA MET A 1 21.42 -12.60 -3.53
C MET A 1 21.02 -11.26 -4.15
N THR A 2 21.45 -10.12 -3.62
CA THR A 2 21.19 -8.79 -4.20
C THR A 2 22.49 -8.03 -4.47
N SER A 3 22.51 -7.19 -5.49
CA SER A 3 23.66 -6.36 -5.85
C SER A 3 23.20 -5.07 -6.50
N ASN A 4 23.90 -3.97 -6.22
CA ASN A 4 23.64 -2.66 -6.83
C ASN A 4 24.52 -2.41 -8.07
N LEU A 5 25.28 -3.42 -8.51
CA LEU A 5 26.15 -3.29 -9.68
C LEU A 5 25.32 -3.05 -10.94
N GLY A 6 25.68 -2.02 -11.71
CA GLY A 6 24.95 -1.61 -12.91
C GLY A 6 23.68 -0.81 -12.65
N ALA A 7 23.40 -0.43 -11.40
CA ALA A 7 22.22 0.39 -11.06
C ALA A 7 22.21 1.74 -11.80
N ASP A 8 23.37 2.35 -11.99
CA ASP A 8 23.52 3.65 -12.67
C ASP A 8 22.99 3.59 -14.11
N HIS A 9 23.24 2.49 -14.83
CA HIS A 9 22.72 2.31 -16.19
C HIS A 9 21.20 2.25 -16.21
N LEU A 10 20.58 1.59 -15.24
CA LEU A 10 19.13 1.51 -15.12
C LEU A 10 18.53 2.90 -14.86
N VAL A 11 19.18 3.72 -14.03
CA VAL A 11 18.79 5.12 -13.78
C VAL A 11 18.88 5.95 -15.07
N SER A 12 19.97 5.86 -15.83
CA SER A 12 20.10 6.53 -17.13
C SER A 12 19.04 6.07 -18.15
N GLY A 13 18.59 4.81 -18.06
CA GLY A 13 17.46 4.31 -18.84
C GLY A 13 16.12 4.96 -18.48
N LEU A 14 15.95 5.35 -17.21
CA LEU A 14 14.76 6.06 -16.73
C LEU A 14 14.76 7.55 -17.10
N THR A 15 15.93 8.21 -17.06
CA THR A 15 16.08 9.64 -17.39
C THR A 15 15.95 9.92 -18.89
N GLY A 16 15.95 8.87 -19.72
CA GLY A 16 15.83 8.97 -21.17
C GLY A 16 17.16 9.20 -21.91
N GLU A 17 18.29 9.12 -21.20
CA GLU A 17 19.62 9.17 -21.83
C GLU A 17 19.89 7.96 -22.74
N MET A 18 19.27 6.82 -22.42
CA MET A 18 19.28 5.62 -23.23
C MET A 18 17.98 4.84 -23.08
N THR A 19 17.76 3.84 -23.94
CA THR A 19 16.60 2.96 -23.79
C THR A 19 16.81 1.99 -22.62
N MET A 20 15.71 1.60 -21.95
CA MET A 20 15.76 0.62 -20.86
C MET A 20 16.36 -0.72 -21.27
N GLN A 21 16.25 -1.10 -22.55
CA GLN A 21 16.86 -2.33 -23.06
C GLN A 21 18.39 -2.22 -23.03
N VAL A 22 18.95 -1.13 -23.55
CA VAL A 22 20.40 -0.86 -23.56
C VAL A 22 20.95 -0.72 -22.13
N ALA A 23 20.19 -0.07 -21.25
CA ALA A 23 20.54 0.03 -19.84
C ALA A 23 20.71 -1.34 -19.16
N ARG A 24 19.77 -2.28 -19.40
CA ARG A 24 19.85 -3.64 -18.87
C ARG A 24 21.04 -4.42 -19.42
N ASP A 25 21.31 -4.28 -20.72
CA ASP A 25 22.44 -4.97 -21.35
C ASP A 25 23.78 -4.49 -20.75
N ASN A 26 23.91 -3.18 -20.50
CA ASN A 26 25.08 -2.61 -19.83
C ASN A 26 25.22 -3.09 -18.38
N ALA A 27 24.12 -3.10 -17.61
CA ALA A 27 24.12 -3.64 -16.25
C ALA A 27 24.52 -5.12 -16.21
N MET A 28 24.04 -5.93 -17.17
CA MET A 28 24.41 -7.34 -17.27
C MET A 28 25.87 -7.54 -17.70
N LYS A 29 26.41 -6.64 -18.54
CA LYS A 29 27.83 -6.65 -18.92
C LYS A 29 28.73 -6.40 -17.71
N ASP A 30 28.37 -5.44 -16.85
CA ASP A 30 29.09 -5.17 -15.61
C ASP A 30 29.01 -6.36 -14.65
N ALA A 31 27.82 -6.95 -14.51
CA ALA A 31 27.64 -8.16 -13.70
C ALA A 31 28.55 -9.32 -14.17
N LYS A 32 28.67 -9.55 -15.50
CA LYS A 32 29.58 -10.55 -16.07
C LYS A 32 31.06 -10.23 -15.88
N LYS A 33 31.41 -8.95 -15.76
CA LYS A 33 32.80 -8.51 -15.50
C LYS A 33 33.19 -8.69 -14.04
N HIS A 34 32.25 -8.49 -13.13
CA HIS A 34 32.50 -8.54 -11.68
C HIS A 34 32.34 -9.96 -11.11
N PHE A 35 31.27 -10.67 -11.51
CA PHE A 35 31.00 -12.02 -11.03
C PHE A 35 31.60 -13.06 -11.95
N ARG A 36 32.19 -14.11 -11.37
CA ARG A 36 32.71 -15.24 -12.14
C ARG A 36 31.57 -16.01 -12.83
N PRO A 37 31.79 -16.53 -14.05
CA PRO A 37 30.75 -17.24 -14.79
C PRO A 37 30.21 -18.47 -14.04
N GLU A 38 30.99 -19.14 -13.20
CA GLU A 38 30.51 -20.30 -12.42
C GLU A 38 29.43 -19.89 -11.41
N LEU A 39 29.49 -18.69 -10.87
CA LEU A 39 28.47 -18.17 -9.97
C LEU A 39 27.19 -17.81 -10.74
N LEU A 40 27.33 -17.11 -11.87
CA LEU A 40 26.18 -16.71 -12.69
C LEU A 40 25.44 -17.93 -13.25
N ASN A 41 26.17 -18.97 -13.64
CA ASN A 41 25.59 -20.22 -14.13
C ASN A 41 24.91 -21.07 -13.03
N ARG A 42 25.07 -20.70 -11.75
CA ARG A 42 24.41 -21.36 -10.60
C ARG A 42 23.17 -20.62 -10.11
N LEU A 43 22.86 -19.45 -10.66
CA LEU A 43 21.64 -18.72 -10.33
C LEU A 43 20.51 -19.22 -11.23
N ASP A 44 19.39 -19.59 -10.63
CA ASP A 44 18.20 -20.03 -11.38
C ASP A 44 17.65 -18.90 -12.26
N GLU A 45 17.64 -17.67 -11.75
CA GLU A 45 17.17 -16.48 -12.46
C GLU A 45 17.92 -15.21 -12.02
N ILE A 46 18.12 -14.28 -12.96
CA ILE A 46 18.65 -12.95 -12.69
C ILE A 46 17.54 -11.93 -12.94
N VAL A 47 17.04 -11.32 -11.87
CA VAL A 47 15.98 -10.30 -11.94
C VAL A 47 16.59 -8.91 -11.80
N MET A 48 16.32 -8.04 -12.78
CA MET A 48 16.67 -6.61 -12.71
C MET A 48 15.48 -5.78 -12.23
N PHE A 49 15.68 -5.02 -11.15
CA PHE A 49 14.68 -4.11 -10.63
C PHE A 49 14.63 -2.83 -11.46
N HIS A 50 13.43 -2.37 -11.77
CA HIS A 50 13.24 -1.07 -12.41
C HIS A 50 13.41 0.03 -11.38
N PRO A 51 14.14 1.10 -11.70
CA PRO A 51 14.15 2.30 -10.88
C PRO A 51 12.73 2.82 -10.68
N LEU A 52 12.43 3.27 -9.46
CA LEU A 52 11.12 3.83 -9.15
C LEU A 52 10.99 5.21 -9.80
N SER A 53 9.89 5.41 -10.53
CA SER A 53 9.51 6.74 -11.00
C SER A 53 9.02 7.61 -9.84
N HIS A 54 8.96 8.92 -10.07
CA HIS A 54 8.42 9.86 -9.10
C HIS A 54 6.97 9.51 -8.73
N GLU A 55 6.16 9.08 -9.68
CA GLU A 55 4.78 8.61 -9.45
C GLU A 55 4.73 7.34 -8.59
N HIS A 56 5.64 6.38 -8.82
CA HIS A 56 5.72 5.16 -8.01
C HIS A 56 6.12 5.49 -6.56
N LEU A 57 7.08 6.39 -6.37
CA LEU A 57 7.47 6.89 -5.05
C LEU A 57 6.30 7.60 -4.36
N ALA A 58 5.57 8.46 -5.06
CA ALA A 58 4.41 9.15 -4.51
C ALA A 58 3.33 8.17 -4.03
N LYS A 59 3.05 7.11 -4.80
CA LYS A 59 2.10 6.04 -4.39
C LYS A 59 2.59 5.25 -3.18
N ILE A 60 3.89 4.92 -3.12
CA ILE A 60 4.47 4.23 -1.97
C ILE A 60 4.37 5.10 -0.71
N VAL A 61 4.74 6.39 -0.83
CA VAL A 61 4.61 7.36 0.26
C VAL A 61 3.15 7.51 0.65
N GLN A 62 2.21 7.55 -0.30
CA GLN A 62 0.78 7.61 -0.02
C GLN A 62 0.29 6.39 0.79
N LEU A 63 0.72 5.18 0.42
CA LEU A 63 0.41 3.96 1.16
C LEU A 63 0.97 4.01 2.59
N GLN A 64 2.19 4.53 2.78
CA GLN A 64 2.81 4.68 4.10
C GLN A 64 2.19 5.82 4.94
N VAL A 65 1.84 6.95 4.32
CA VAL A 65 1.27 8.14 4.98
C VAL A 65 -0.16 7.88 5.45
N TYR A 66 -0.92 7.10 4.69
CA TYR A 66 -2.31 6.83 5.05
C TYR A 66 -2.45 5.65 6.02
N GLY A 67 -1.85 4.48 5.82
CA GLY A 67 -2.04 3.35 6.75
C GLY A 67 -3.51 3.17 7.19
N ALA A 68 -3.75 2.80 8.46
CA ALA A 68 -5.11 2.77 9.05
C ALA A 68 -5.64 4.15 9.49
N ARG A 69 -4.88 5.25 9.29
CA ARG A 69 -5.19 6.57 9.86
C ARG A 69 -6.44 7.23 9.23
N PRO A 70 -6.66 7.20 7.89
CA PRO A 70 -7.91 7.64 7.29
C PRO A 70 -9.11 6.84 7.76
N ILE A 71 -8.97 5.52 7.84
CA ILE A 71 -10.04 4.62 8.29
C ILE A 71 -10.42 4.98 9.72
N ARG A 72 -9.44 5.16 10.61
CA ARG A 72 -9.67 5.59 12.00
C ARG A 72 -10.35 6.96 12.08
N ARG A 73 -9.85 7.96 11.33
CA ARG A 73 -10.47 9.31 11.32
C ARG A 73 -11.89 9.31 10.77
N TRP A 74 -12.15 8.47 9.78
CA TRP A 74 -13.48 8.30 9.23
C TRP A 74 -14.41 7.66 10.25
N LEU A 75 -13.97 6.59 10.93
CA LEU A 75 -14.73 5.91 11.98
C LEU A 75 -15.05 6.86 13.15
N GLU A 76 -14.08 7.64 13.60
CA GLU A 76 -14.28 8.66 14.64
C GLU A 76 -15.34 9.71 14.23
N ARG A 77 -15.29 10.18 12.98
CA ARG A 77 -16.22 11.22 12.49
C ARG A 77 -17.61 10.70 12.11
N LYS A 78 -17.71 9.46 11.63
CA LYS A 78 -18.94 8.93 11.04
C LYS A 78 -19.65 7.91 11.90
N VAL A 79 -18.93 7.20 12.78
CA VAL A 79 -19.53 6.17 13.64
C VAL A 79 -19.58 6.64 15.08
N VAL A 80 -18.44 7.03 15.64
CA VAL A 80 -18.35 7.41 17.07
C VAL A 80 -19.19 8.65 17.37
N THR A 81 -19.20 9.62 16.46
CA THR A 81 -19.99 10.85 16.62
C THR A 81 -21.49 10.54 16.66
N ASP A 82 -21.97 9.69 15.77
CA ASP A 82 -23.39 9.32 15.70
C ASP A 82 -23.81 8.52 16.94
N ILE A 83 -23.02 7.52 17.34
CA ILE A 83 -23.26 6.74 18.57
C ILE A 83 -23.29 7.66 19.80
N SER A 84 -22.35 8.60 19.90
CA SER A 84 -22.32 9.55 21.03
C SER A 84 -23.59 10.39 21.10
N MET A 85 -24.11 10.85 19.95
CA MET A 85 -25.37 11.57 19.88
C MET A 85 -26.57 10.71 20.29
N MET A 86 -26.59 9.44 19.88
CA MET A 86 -27.66 8.49 20.24
C MET A 86 -27.66 8.18 21.75
N ILE A 87 -26.48 8.08 22.39
CA ILE A 87 -26.37 7.93 23.85
C ILE A 87 -26.91 9.16 24.57
N VAL A 88 -26.53 10.37 24.13
CA VAL A 88 -27.02 11.63 24.74
C VAL A 88 -28.54 11.79 24.62
N ARG A 89 -29.12 11.21 23.57
CA ARG A 89 -30.57 11.17 23.36
C ARG A 89 -31.28 10.04 24.09
N GLU A 90 -30.55 9.25 24.89
CA GLU A 90 -31.06 8.08 25.62
C GLU A 90 -31.64 6.99 24.70
N GLU A 91 -31.24 6.96 23.43
CA GLU A 91 -31.65 5.93 22.47
C GLU A 91 -30.89 4.60 22.71
N ILE A 92 -29.67 4.70 23.23
CA ILE A 92 -28.79 3.57 23.58
C ILE A 92 -28.59 3.58 25.10
N GLY A 93 -28.93 2.46 25.76
CA GLY A 93 -28.63 2.22 27.18
C GLY A 93 -27.49 1.21 27.38
N ASP A 94 -27.07 1.01 28.63
CA ASP A 94 -25.87 0.21 28.98
C ASP A 94 -25.88 -1.23 28.45
N ASP A 95 -27.04 -1.87 28.32
CA ASP A 95 -27.21 -3.25 27.83
C ASP A 95 -27.64 -3.33 26.35
N SER A 96 -27.34 -2.29 25.58
CA SER A 96 -27.73 -2.19 24.17
C SER A 96 -26.60 -2.64 23.25
N ILE A 97 -26.91 -3.48 22.28
CA ILE A 97 -26.01 -3.84 21.19
C ILE A 97 -26.38 -2.98 19.98
N VAL A 98 -25.42 -2.19 19.49
CA VAL A 98 -25.59 -1.36 18.30
C VAL A 98 -24.98 -2.07 17.11
N CYS A 99 -25.84 -2.56 16.22
CA CYS A 99 -25.47 -3.14 14.93
C CYS A 99 -25.40 -2.03 13.88
N ILE A 100 -24.25 -1.89 13.21
CA ILE A 100 -24.04 -0.91 12.15
C ILE A 100 -23.97 -1.65 10.82
N ASP A 101 -24.81 -1.26 9.89
CA ASP A 101 -24.84 -1.77 8.52
C ASP A 101 -24.78 -0.61 7.52
N VAL A 102 -24.78 -0.92 6.23
CA VAL A 102 -24.89 0.06 5.16
C VAL A 102 -26.24 -0.12 4.47
N ASN A 103 -26.89 0.99 4.09
CA ASN A 103 -28.13 0.92 3.32
C ASN A 103 -27.93 0.21 1.97
N GLU A 104 -29.03 -0.19 1.32
CA GLU A 104 -28.98 -0.90 0.02
C GLU A 104 -28.26 -0.10 -1.07
N ALA A 105 -28.33 1.24 -1.01
CA ALA A 105 -27.66 2.15 -1.94
C ALA A 105 -26.15 2.31 -1.67
N LYS A 106 -25.64 1.75 -0.57
CA LYS A 106 -24.25 1.87 -0.08
C LYS A 106 -23.77 3.31 0.16
N THR A 107 -24.69 4.23 0.43
CA THR A 107 -24.39 5.65 0.61
C THR A 107 -24.29 6.06 2.06
N ASP A 108 -25.05 5.40 2.95
CA ASP A 108 -25.24 5.82 4.33
C ASP A 108 -25.21 4.64 5.30
N LEU A 109 -24.79 4.93 6.53
CA LEU A 109 -24.81 3.96 7.62
C LEU A 109 -26.22 3.83 8.20
N VAL A 110 -26.59 2.60 8.53
CA VAL A 110 -27.85 2.25 9.19
C VAL A 110 -27.52 1.64 10.54
N TYR A 111 -28.14 2.17 11.59
CA TYR A 111 -27.94 1.72 12.96
C TYR A 111 -29.18 0.96 13.43
N ARG A 112 -29.00 -0.26 13.93
CA ARG A 112 -30.03 -1.03 14.64
C ARG A 112 -29.59 -1.24 16.08
N ILE A 113 -30.50 -0.99 17.02
CA ILE A 113 -30.25 -1.16 18.44
C ILE A 113 -31.07 -2.34 18.93
N ASP A 114 -30.38 -3.37 19.39
CA ASP A 114 -30.99 -4.55 19.99
C ASP A 114 -30.78 -4.47 21.51
N LYS A 115 -31.86 -4.61 22.28
CA LYS A 115 -31.77 -4.70 23.74
C LYS A 115 -31.49 -6.15 24.13
N MET A 116 -30.47 -6.36 24.95
CA MET A 116 -30.24 -7.67 25.54
C MET A 116 -31.36 -7.94 26.56
N LEU A 117 -32.32 -8.78 26.18
CA LEU A 117 -33.31 -9.30 27.13
C LEU A 117 -32.58 -10.30 28.03
N LEU A 118 -32.37 -9.93 29.29
CA LEU A 118 -32.08 -10.86 30.39
C LEU A 118 -33.32 -11.68 30.73
#